data_AF-A0AAW1K0B9-F1
#
_entry.id   AF-A0AAW1K0B9-F1
#
_cell.length_a   1.000
_cell.length_b   1.000
_cell.length_c   1.000
_cell.angle_alpha   90.00
_cell.angle_beta   90.00
_cell.angle_gamma   90.00
#
_symmetry.space_group_name_H-M   'P 1'
#
loop_
_entity.id
_entity.type
_entity.pdbx_description
1 polymer ?
#
loop_
_entity_poly.entity_id
_entity_poly.type
_entity_poly.pdbx_seq_one_letter_code
_entity_poly.pdbx_strand_id
1 'polypeptide(L)'
;MQVASWKDIVSLYELDTGDHDIRFLHKLSDHHIYPDRMKKMKVKIAAQVFSRSVYSVMIALSKYGNCRPPTAQETAILFTLLIIYSTA
;
A
#
# COMPACT_ATOMS: atom_id res chain seq x y z
N MET A 1 -7.19 -19.83 -3.23
CA MET A 1 -6.33 -18.97 -4.06
C MET A 1 -6.41 -17.58 -3.45
N GLN A 2 -5.32 -17.11 -2.85
CA GLN A 2 -5.25 -15.81 -2.19
C GLN A 2 -5.04 -14.75 -3.28
N VAL A 3 -5.86 -13.70 -3.31
CA VAL A 3 -5.87 -12.71 -4.40
C VAL A 3 -5.76 -11.31 -3.81
N ALA A 4 -4.53 -10.80 -3.75
CA ALA A 4 -4.25 -9.40 -3.44
C ALA A 4 -5.04 -8.47 -4.38
N SER A 5 -5.81 -7.54 -3.82
CA SER A 5 -6.59 -6.59 -4.62
C SER A 5 -5.98 -5.20 -4.59
N TRP A 6 -5.96 -4.51 -5.73
CA TRP A 6 -5.60 -3.09 -5.77
C TRP A 6 -6.51 -2.23 -4.88
N LYS A 7 -7.74 -2.68 -4.64
CA LYS A 7 -8.70 -2.05 -3.73
C LYS A 7 -8.18 -1.93 -2.29
N ASP A 8 -7.36 -2.88 -1.85
CA ASP A 8 -6.76 -2.84 -0.52
C ASP A 8 -5.79 -1.66 -0.40
N ILE A 9 -5.02 -1.40 -1.45
CA ILE A 9 -4.06 -0.29 -1.53
C ILE A 9 -4.79 1.05 -1.60
N VAL A 10 -5.88 1.12 -2.37
CA VAL A 10 -6.73 2.33 -2.45
C VAL A 10 -7.34 2.63 -1.07
N SER A 11 -7.92 1.61 -0.42
CA SER A 11 -8.53 1.77 0.90
C SER A 11 -7.50 2.23 1.94
N LEU A 12 -6.31 1.62 1.94
CA LEU A 12 -5.19 2.00 2.79
C LEU A 12 -4.79 3.46 2.59
N TYR A 13 -4.69 3.88 1.33
CA TYR A 13 -4.32 5.25 0.97
C TYR A 13 -5.38 6.25 1.42
N GLU A 14 -6.66 5.97 1.21
CA GLU A 14 -7.76 6.84 1.62
C GLU A 14 -7.81 7.00 3.16
N LEU A 15 -7.59 5.92 3.90
CA LEU A 15 -7.53 5.94 5.36
C LEU A 15 -6.35 6.77 5.88
N ASP A 16 -5.17 6.63 5.26
CA ASP A 16 -3.98 7.40 5.65
C ASP A 16 -4.05 8.87 5.23
N THR A 17 -4.83 9.18 4.19
CA THR A 17 -4.98 10.55 3.63
C THR A 17 -6.19 11.30 4.21
N GLY A 18 -6.94 10.68 5.14
CA GLY A 18 -8.07 11.29 5.83
C GLY A 18 -7.70 12.46 6.75
N ASP A 19 -8.66 12.88 7.58
CA ASP A 19 -8.59 14.08 8.44
C ASP A 19 -7.71 13.85 9.68
N HIS A 20 -6.44 13.51 9.45
CA HIS A 20 -5.47 13.14 10.46
C HIS A 20 -4.23 14.03 10.32
N ASP A 21 -3.78 14.62 11.43
CA ASP A 21 -2.55 15.43 11.48
C ASP A 21 -1.28 14.63 11.14
N ILE A 22 -1.35 13.30 11.26
CA ILE A 22 -0.22 12.39 11.07
C ILE A 22 -0.51 11.46 9.90
N ARG A 23 0.34 11.56 8.88
CA ARG A 23 0.29 10.72 7.67
C ARG A 23 1.49 9.77 7.62
N PHE A 24 1.24 8.47 7.64
CA PHE A 24 2.30 7.46 7.60
C PHE A 24 2.86 7.28 6.18
N LEU A 25 2.02 7.45 5.16
CA LEU A 25 2.38 7.27 3.74
C LEU A 25 2.53 8.61 3.01
N HIS A 26 3.19 9.58 3.62
CA HIS A 26 3.42 10.93 3.07
C HIS A 26 4.06 10.98 1.66
N LYS A 27 4.74 9.90 1.23
CA LYS A 27 5.35 9.80 -0.12
C LYS A 27 4.36 9.33 -1.19
N LEU A 28 3.23 8.76 -0.79
CA LEU A 28 2.17 8.38 -1.71
C LEU A 28 1.32 9.59 -2.02
N SER A 29 0.86 9.63 -3.26
CA SER A 29 -0.03 10.66 -3.77
C SER A 29 -0.99 10.00 -4.75
N ASP A 30 -2.00 10.73 -5.16
CA ASP A 30 -3.02 10.27 -6.10
C ASP A 30 -2.44 9.67 -7.39
N HIS A 31 -1.30 10.20 -7.84
CA HIS A 31 -0.56 9.74 -9.02
C HIS A 31 0.02 8.33 -8.88
N HIS A 32 0.06 7.77 -7.66
CA HIS A 32 0.51 6.42 -7.37
C HIS A 32 -0.64 5.42 -7.32
N ILE A 33 -1.87 5.89 -7.08
CA ILE A 33 -3.01 5.06 -6.67
C ILE A 33 -4.10 5.03 -7.75
N TYR A 34 -4.43 6.18 -8.32
CA TYR A 34 -5.54 6.36 -9.25
C TYR A 34 -5.05 6.26 -10.71
N PRO A 35 -5.48 5.24 -11.49
CA PRO A 35 -5.01 5.03 -12.86
C PRO A 35 -5.26 6.22 -13.79
N ASP A 36 -6.36 6.93 -13.60
CA ASP A 36 -6.75 8.16 -14.30
C ASP A 36 -5.81 9.34 -14.01
N ARG A 37 -5.09 9.30 -12.89
CA ARG A 37 -4.13 10.34 -12.45
C ARG A 37 -2.68 9.90 -12.64
N MET A 38 -2.44 8.66 -13.06
CA MET A 38 -1.09 8.17 -13.35
C MET A 38 -0.56 8.86 -14.62
N LYS A 39 0.44 9.71 -14.44
CA LYS A 39 1.27 10.21 -15.56
C LYS A 39 2.06 9.05 -16.18
N LYS A 40 2.71 9.30 -17.33
CA LYS A 40 3.58 8.34 -18.04
C LYS A 40 4.31 7.40 -17.06
N MET A 41 4.07 6.10 -17.21
CA MET A 41 4.40 5.08 -16.21
C MET A 41 5.89 5.12 -15.86
N LYS A 42 6.20 5.53 -14.62
CA LYS A 42 7.56 5.55 -14.08
C LYS A 42 7.72 4.39 -13.10
N VAL A 43 8.75 3.56 -13.30
CA VAL A 43 9.08 2.44 -12.40
C VAL A 43 9.21 2.89 -10.95
N LYS A 44 9.72 4.11 -10.74
CA LYS A 44 9.82 4.74 -9.42
C LYS A 44 8.45 4.85 -8.69
N ILE A 45 7.40 5.23 -9.41
CA ILE A 45 6.05 5.39 -8.83
C ILE A 45 5.52 4.02 -8.38
N ALA A 46 5.68 2.98 -9.20
CA ALA A 46 5.31 1.61 -8.82
C ALA A 46 6.12 1.11 -7.62
N ALA A 47 7.44 1.35 -7.59
CA ALA A 47 8.30 0.94 -6.48
C ALA A 47 7.92 1.62 -5.14
N GLN A 48 7.41 2.85 -5.18
CA GLN A 48 6.95 3.55 -3.97
C GLN A 48 5.70 2.91 -3.36
N VAL A 49 4.77 2.42 -4.20
CA VAL A 49 3.59 1.67 -3.76
C VAL A 49 4.00 0.36 -3.08
N PHE A 50 5.03 -0.31 -3.61
CA PHE A 50 5.54 -1.58 -3.09
C PHE A 50 6.65 -1.42 -2.04
N SER A 51 6.67 -0.31 -1.30
CA SER A 51 7.71 -0.02 -0.32
C SER A 51 7.43 -0.64 1.04
N ARG A 52 8.50 -0.81 1.84
CA ARG A 52 8.44 -1.32 3.22
C ARG A 52 7.48 -0.53 4.10
N SER A 53 7.40 0.79 3.91
CA SER A 53 6.53 1.68 4.67
C SER A 53 5.05 1.34 4.46
N VAL A 54 4.63 1.16 3.21
CA VAL A 54 3.26 0.77 2.84
C VAL A 54 2.89 -0.56 3.48
N TYR A 55 3.81 -1.53 3.40
CA TYR A 55 3.67 -2.83 4.06
C TYR A 55 3.47 -2.71 5.59
N SER A 56 4.33 -1.96 6.28
CA SER A 56 4.27 -1.83 7.74
C SER A 56 2.94 -1.21 8.21
N VAL A 57 2.45 -0.20 7.49
CA VAL A 57 1.17 0.45 7.80
C VAL A 57 -0.01 -0.49 7.51
N MET A 58 0.06 -1.25 6.41
CA MET A 58 -0.98 -2.23 6.07
C MET A 58 -1.10 -3.34 7.13
N ILE A 59 0.02 -3.83 7.68
CA ILE A 59 0.01 -4.77 8.81
C ILE A 59 -0.51 -4.12 10.08
N ALA A 60 -0.05 -2.90 10.39
CA ALA A 60 -0.46 -2.20 11.60
C ALA A 60 -1.98 -1.98 11.61
N LEU A 61 -2.55 -1.53 10.50
CA LEU A 61 -3.99 -1.33 10.35
C LEU A 61 -4.75 -2.66 10.33
N SER A 62 -4.21 -3.70 9.71
CA SER A 62 -4.85 -5.01 9.73
C SER A 62 -4.86 -5.67 11.11
N LYS A 63 -3.87 -5.37 11.97
CA LYS A 63 -3.75 -5.94 13.32
C LYS A 63 -4.45 -5.12 14.40
N TYR A 64 -4.37 -3.79 14.29
CA TYR A 64 -4.78 -2.86 15.35
C TYR A 64 -5.90 -1.90 14.93
N GLY A 65 -6.23 -1.81 13.64
CA GLY A 65 -7.29 -0.95 13.12
C GLY A 65 -8.58 -1.69 12.78
N ASN A 66 -9.68 -0.94 12.63
CA ASN A 66 -10.98 -1.44 12.15
C ASN A 66 -11.00 -1.75 10.65
N CYS A 67 -9.88 -1.59 9.96
CA CYS A 67 -9.76 -1.81 8.52
C CYS A 67 -9.32 -3.25 8.30
N ARG A 68 -10.31 -4.11 8.15
CA ARG A 68 -10.14 -5.52 7.81
C ARG A 68 -10.63 -5.75 6.38
N PRO A 69 -9.92 -5.31 5.32
CA PRO A 69 -10.06 -6.00 4.06
C PRO A 69 -9.64 -7.46 4.32
N PRO A 70 -10.46 -8.47 3.96
CA PRO A 70 -10.17 -9.88 4.25
C PRO A 70 -8.83 -10.35 3.66
N THR A 71 -8.24 -9.55 2.77
CA THR A 71 -7.06 -9.83 1.97
C THR A 71 -5.82 -9.03 2.41
N ALA A 72 -5.94 -8.01 3.27
CA ALA A 72 -4.85 -7.07 3.58
C ALA A 72 -3.60 -7.72 4.21
N GLN A 73 -3.76 -8.78 5.00
CA GLN A 73 -2.61 -9.56 5.50
C GLN A 73 -1.88 -10.28 4.37
N GLU A 74 -2.60 -10.74 3.35
CA GLU A 74 -2.08 -11.51 2.23
C GLU A 74 -1.30 -10.60 1.26
N THR A 75 -1.85 -9.41 0.97
CA THR A 75 -1.19 -8.35 0.21
C THR A 75 0.13 -7.94 0.88
N ALA A 76 0.15 -7.92 2.21
CA ALA A 76 1.33 -7.59 2.99
C ALA A 76 2.42 -8.67 2.87
N ILE A 77 2.04 -9.95 2.97
CA ILE A 77 2.97 -11.09 2.81
C ILE A 77 3.62 -11.08 1.42
N LEU A 78 2.85 -10.78 0.37
CA LEU A 78 3.37 -10.72 -1.01
C LEU A 78 4.40 -9.58 -1.19
N PHE A 79 4.21 -8.43 -0.54
CA PHE A 79 5.21 -7.35 -0.52
C PHE A 79 6.45 -7.70 0.28
N THR A 80 6.32 -8.47 1.36
CA THR A 80 7.47 -8.95 2.14
C THR A 80 8.38 -9.82 1.29
N LEU A 81 7.81 -10.73 0.51
CA LEU A 81 8.57 -11.58 -0.40
C LEU A 81 9.27 -10.72 -1.47
N LEU A 82 8.57 -9.79 -2.12
CA LEU A 82 9.17 -8.89 -3.12
C LEU A 82 10.35 -8.07 -2.57
N ILE A 83 10.22 -7.54 -1.35
CA ILE A 83 11.27 -6.74 -0.72
C ILE A 83 12.48 -7.62 -0.36
N ILE A 84 12.26 -8.82 0.19
CA ILE A 84 13.35 -9.74 0.57
C ILE A 84 14.08 -10.26 -0.68
N TYR A 85 13.36 -10.65 -1.74
CA TYR A 85 13.95 -11.15 -2.99
C TYR A 85 14.64 -10.06 -3.82
N SER A 86 14.26 -8.79 -3.68
CA SER A 86 14.97 -7.67 -4.34
C SER A 86 16.28 -7.29 -3.63
N THR A 87 16.51 -7.77 -2.41
CA THR A 87 17.73 -7.53 -1.62
C THR A 87 18.69 -8.72 -1.58
N ALA A 88 18.38 -9.81 -2.30
CA ALA A 88 19.18 -11.02 -2.41
C ALA A 88 19.95 -11.09 -3.74
#